data_AF-A0A645J6Q3-F1
#
_entry.id   AF-A0A645J6Q3-F1
#
_cell.length_a   1.000
_cell.length_b   1.000
_cell.length_c   1.000
_cell.angle_alpha   90.00
_cell.angle_beta   90.00
_cell.angle_gamma   90.00
#
_symmetry.space_group_name_H-M   'P 1'
#
loop_
_entity.id
_entity.type
_entity.pdbx_description
1 polymer ?
#
loop_
_entity_poly.entity_id
_entity_poly.type
_entity_poly.pdbx_seq_one_letter_code
_entity_poly.pdbx_strand_id
1 'polypeptide(L)' 'MEGALASVVGGLVDKPIIAVPTSVGYGANFGGLSALLSMLNSCASGVSVVNIDNGFGAAYNASIINKL' A
#
# COMPACT_ATOMS: atom_id res chain seq x y z
N MET A 1 -10.95 6.97 -3.04
CA MET A 1 -10.50 5.66 -3.57
C MET A 1 -10.29 4.74 -2.38
N GLU A 2 -10.86 3.53 -2.38
CA GLU A 2 -10.98 2.67 -1.18
C GLU A 2 -9.71 1.88 -0.83
N GLY A 3 -8.58 2.03 -1.54
CA GLY A 3 -7.31 1.35 -1.19
C GLY A 3 -7.31 -0.19 -1.28
N ALA A 4 -8.38 -0.83 -1.77
CA ALA A 4 -8.56 -2.28 -1.77
C ALA A 4 -7.54 -3.07 -2.61
N LEU A 5 -6.85 -2.41 -3.54
CA LEU A 5 -5.89 -3.05 -4.44
C LEU A 5 -4.78 -3.80 -3.70
N ALA A 6 -4.27 -3.24 -2.59
CA ALA A 6 -3.22 -3.88 -1.81
C ALA A 6 -3.65 -5.26 -1.28
N SER A 7 -4.88 -5.36 -0.77
CA SER A 7 -5.45 -6.59 -0.25
C SER A 7 -5.70 -7.62 -1.34
N VAL A 8 -6.21 -7.20 -2.50
CA VAL A 8 -6.46 -8.09 -3.64
C VAL A 8 -5.15 -8.67 -4.16
N VAL A 9 -4.16 -7.81 -4.42
CA VAL A 9 -2.87 -8.29 -4.94
C VAL A 9 -2.18 -9.19 -3.92
N GLY A 10 -2.29 -8.90 -2.62
CA GLY A 10 -1.73 -9.74 -1.55
C GLY A 10 -2.31 -11.15 -1.47
N GLY A 11 -3.50 -11.40 -2.03
CA GLY A 11 -4.07 -12.73 -2.18
C GLY A 11 -3.70 -13.44 -3.49
N LEU A 12 -3.08 -12.73 -4.44
CA LEU A 12 -2.83 -13.22 -5.81
C LEU A 12 -1.35 -13.46 -6.11
N VAL A 13 -0.44 -12.88 -5.34
CA VAL A 13 1.01 -13.01 -5.56
C VAL A 13 1.69 -13.64 -4.35
N ASP A 14 2.77 -14.36 -4.60
CA ASP A 14 3.63 -14.99 -3.59
C ASP A 14 4.79 -14.06 -3.15
N LYS A 15 4.80 -12.80 -3.61
CA LYS A 15 5.86 -11.82 -3.34
C LYS A 15 5.42 -10.73 -2.34
N PRO A 16 6.36 -10.13 -1.57
CA PRO A 16 6.05 -9.01 -0.70
C PRO A 16 5.47 -7.82 -1.47
N ILE A 17 4.48 -7.15 -0.87
CA ILE A 17 3.83 -5.97 -1.43
C ILE A 17 4.11 -4.79 -0.52
N ILE A 18 4.56 -3.68 -1.12
CA ILE A 18 4.67 -2.39 -0.43
C ILE A 18 3.56 -1.48 -0.95
N ALA A 19 2.55 -1.26 -0.11
CA ALA A 19 1.38 -0.45 -0.43
C ALA A 19 1.64 1.03 -0.08
N VAL A 20 1.42 1.90 -1.06
CA VAL A 20 1.55 3.36 -0.93
C VAL A 20 0.17 3.99 -1.02
N PRO A 21 -0.41 4.47 0.08
CA PRO A 21 -1.67 5.21 0.02
C PRO A 21 -1.43 6.57 -0.64
N THR A 22 -2.34 7.00 -1.52
CA THR A 22 -2.23 8.27 -2.23
C THR A 22 -3.13 9.32 -1.61
N SER A 23 -2.64 10.56 -1.46
CA SER A 23 -3.47 11.68 -0.98
C SER A 23 -4.55 12.08 -1.98
N VAL A 24 -4.34 11.75 -3.26
CA VAL A 24 -5.28 11.99 -4.35
C VAL A 24 -6.33 10.90 -4.47
N GLY A 25 -7.52 11.30 -4.89
CA GLY A 25 -8.61 10.41 -5.28
C GLY A 25 -9.97 11.04 -5.00
N TYR A 26 -11.02 10.39 -5.46
CA TYR A 26 -12.39 10.90 -5.39
C TYR A 26 -13.11 10.52 -4.08
N GLY A 27 -14.17 11.26 -3.79
CA GLY A 27 -15.09 11.01 -2.68
C GLY A 27 -14.49 11.29 -1.31
N ALA A 28 -14.90 10.49 -0.32
CA ALA A 28 -14.46 10.57 1.07
C ALA A 28 -13.02 10.06 1.28
N ASN A 29 -12.06 10.56 0.49
CA ASN A 29 -10.66 10.15 0.55
C ASN A 29 -9.94 10.72 1.80
N PHE A 30 -10.32 11.94 2.21
CA PHE A 30 -9.70 12.65 3.35
C PHE A 30 -8.17 12.72 3.23
N GLY A 31 -7.68 13.16 2.07
CA GLY A 31 -6.24 13.35 1.84
C GLY A 31 -5.41 12.07 1.96
N GLY A 32 -5.97 10.91 1.65
CA GLY A 32 -5.29 9.61 1.71
C GLY A 32 -5.60 8.80 2.97
N LEU A 33 -6.28 9.39 3.98
CA LEU A 33 -6.58 8.68 5.22
C LEU A 33 -7.49 7.46 5.00
N SER A 34 -8.48 7.59 4.12
CA SER A 34 -9.35 6.47 3.76
C SER A 34 -8.55 5.33 3.12
N ALA A 35 -7.63 5.66 2.20
CA ALA A 35 -6.78 4.65 1.56
C ALA A 35 -5.79 4.01 2.55
N LEU A 36 -5.16 4.82 3.40
CA LEU A 36 -4.23 4.36 4.43
C LEU A 36 -4.89 3.37 5.40
N LEU A 37 -6.04 3.75 5.97
CA LEU A 37 -6.77 2.91 6.92
C LEU A 37 -7.26 1.62 6.26
N SER A 38 -7.74 1.69 5.02
CA SER A 38 -8.16 0.50 4.26
C SER A 38 -7.00 -0.46 4.02
N MET A 39 -5.85 0.05 3.57
CA MET A 39 -4.65 -0.77 3.34
C MET A 39 -4.11 -1.38 4.65
N LEU A 40 -4.12 -0.63 5.76
CA LEU A 40 -3.70 -1.12 7.08
C LEU A 40 -4.64 -2.18 7.64
N ASN A 41 -5.93 -2.12 7.31
CA ASN A 41 -6.92 -3.10 7.73
C ASN A 41 -6.92 -4.37 6.84
N SER A 42 -6.00 -4.48 5.88
CA SER A 42 -5.84 -5.69 5.07
C SER A 42 -5.40 -6.88 5.93
N CYS A 43 -6.07 -8.02 5.75
CA CYS A 43 -5.62 -9.30 6.31
C CYS A 43 -4.68 -10.07 5.37
N ALA A 44 -4.38 -9.52 4.18
CA ALA A 44 -3.51 -10.18 3.22
C ALA A 44 -2.07 -10.22 3.74
N SER A 45 -1.53 -11.43 3.89
CA SER A 45 -0.16 -11.62 4.34
C SER A 45 0.83 -11.07 3.32
N GLY A 46 1.96 -10.53 3.78
CA GLY A 46 3.00 -9.97 2.91
C GLY A 46 2.74 -8.54 2.43
N VAL A 47 1.67 -7.88 2.86
CA VAL A 47 1.41 -6.45 2.61
C VAL A 47 2.04 -5.59 3.71
N SER A 48 2.91 -4.65 3.32
CA SER A 48 3.46 -3.61 4.19
C SER A 48 3.01 -2.23 3.69
N VAL A 49 2.47 -1.41 4.57
CA VAL A 49 1.94 -0.08 4.21
C VAL A 49 2.95 1.01 4.60
N VAL A 50 3.19 1.98 3.72
CA VAL A 50 4.01 3.16 4.01
C VAL A 50 3.16 4.42 4.20
N ASN A 51 3.81 5.53 4.57
CA ASN A 51 3.15 6.83 4.68
C ASN A 51 2.47 7.25 3.36
N ILE A 52 1.45 8.09 3.49
CA ILE A 52 0.74 8.68 2.36
C ILE A 52 1.75 9.38 1.43
N ASP A 53 1.63 9.09 0.14
CA ASP A 53 2.47 9.57 -0.96
C ASP A 53 3.97 9.24 -0.86
N ASN A 54 4.39 8.40 0.10
CA ASN A 54 5.80 8.04 0.27
C ASN A 54 6.26 6.96 -0.72
N GLY A 55 6.10 7.23 -2.02
CA GLY A 55 6.54 6.34 -3.09
C GLY A 55 8.05 6.12 -3.10
N PHE A 56 8.84 7.13 -2.68
CA PHE A 56 10.29 6.99 -2.56
C PHE A 56 10.68 5.93 -1.52
N GLY A 57 10.15 6.03 -0.29
CA GLY A 57 10.42 5.06 0.76
C GLY A 57 10.00 3.65 0.37
N ALA A 58 8.86 3.52 -0.33
CA ALA A 58 8.43 2.24 -0.86
C ALA A 58 9.40 1.66 -1.90
N ALA A 59 9.81 2.45 -2.89
CA ALA A 59 10.74 2.00 -3.92
C ALA A 59 12.13 1.66 -3.35
N TYR A 60 12.61 2.45 -2.38
CA TYR A 60 13.87 2.19 -1.71
C TYR A 60 13.84 0.88 -0.92
N ASN A 61 12.77 0.64 -0.14
CA ASN A 61 12.58 -0.61 0.59
C ASN A 61 12.46 -1.81 -0.38
N ALA A 62 11.71 -1.66 -1.47
CA ALA A 62 11.61 -2.69 -2.51
C ALA A 62 12.97 -3.04 -3.11
N SER A 63 13.81 -2.03 -3.37
CA SER A 63 15.17 -2.22 -3.91
C SER A 63 16.08 -2.94 -2.93
N ILE A 64 15.98 -2.64 -1.64
CA ILE A 64 16.71 -3.37 -0.59
C ILE A 64 16.27 -4.83 -0.57
N ILE A 65 14.96 -5.09 -0.52
CA ILE A 65 14.40 -6.45 -0.48
C ILE A 65 14.81 -7.25 -1.73
N ASN A 66 14.77 -6.65 -2.92
CA ASN A 66 15.11 -7.32 -4.17
C ASN A 66 16.61 -7.67 -4.30
N LYS A 67 17.46 -7.14 -3.43
CA LYS A 67 18.90 -7.43 -3.38
C LYS A 67 19.28 -8.44 -2.30
N LEU A 68 18.32 -8.91 -1.51
CA LEU A 68 18.48 -10.03 -0.58
C LEU A 68 18.46 -11.35 -1.35
#